data_AF-A0A8H6SXQ5-F1
#
_entry.id   AF-A0A8H6SXQ5-F1
#
_cell.length_a   1.000
_cell.length_b   1.000
_cell.length_c   1.000
_cell.angle_alpha   90.00
_cell.angle_beta   90.00
_cell.angle_gamma   90.00
#
_symmetry.space_group_name_H-M   'P 1'
#
loop_
_entity.id
_entity.type
_entity.pdbx_description
1 polymer ?
#
loop_
_entity_poly.entity_id
_entity_poly.type
_entity_poly.pdbx_seq_one_letter_code
_entity_poly.pdbx_strand_id
1 'polypeptide(L)'
;MTNSSIASLDGSSPMVLTFLASAMSLTFAPASSIQVCFALRNTPASTMQAMNVLGFKQAVFGGNTIFSASLTDKNHVYIIPQAPPGNLQQSKLSTSIPGPIGSVGPINVNIDDKSKAFHSLSCRVDVDNVDAKDLFSSKTLPSISQISSCVLKLEIDKHAQNVIFPIPIRGGQIKMKLARKSSYIEIIVPPFRPFQDGGMKSTTMFPVVRTDTGFSFPWNIHRINLTRSPTLPINAPNSKKWLDWHLGSMLSEREYALVLAQRESEDAIASAKRIMSSLIASAYGLHSPGNQRQRVVELCRSTTEDCDLILFVDELKLDLASHTVVGDAYIVPFSLDMLSNSAFAGAFRKLDRFSVPLSEDEARMIKQLLPALVERCRSWQHSAACEYLSPDSQVPLSLEMGKNPLCSCGRGKDVAGMRRTLSWRPFAHSATRLALTPLFALSYIEQFGRPDNLKSLPPQSQSRRESAEKCVVLESDLLLARVSA
;
A
#
# COMPACT_ATOMS: atom_id res chain seq x y z
N MET A 1 20.50 19.68 7.31
CA MET A 1 20.71 21.13 7.06
C MET A 1 21.15 21.21 5.61
N THR A 2 20.51 21.89 4.67
CA THR A 2 19.58 23.03 4.65
C THR A 2 18.38 22.74 3.74
N ASN A 3 17.31 23.52 3.92
CA ASN A 3 16.11 23.56 3.08
C ASN A 3 16.48 23.85 1.62
N SER A 4 16.35 22.89 0.71
CA SER A 4 16.23 23.19 -0.71
C SER A 4 14.76 23.43 -1.03
N SER A 5 14.34 24.67 -0.80
CA SER A 5 13.13 25.23 -1.38
C SER A 5 13.10 25.01 -2.90
N ILE A 6 11.90 25.08 -3.46
CA ILE A 6 11.59 25.11 -4.90
C ILE A 6 12.45 26.12 -5.70
N ALA A 7 13.16 27.04 -5.02
CA ALA A 7 14.20 27.91 -5.58
C ALA A 7 15.45 27.21 -6.17
N SER A 8 15.59 25.88 -6.07
CA SER A 8 16.70 25.15 -6.72
C SER A 8 16.49 24.87 -8.21
N LEU A 9 15.30 25.16 -8.76
CA LEU A 9 15.03 24.98 -10.19
C LEU A 9 15.61 26.10 -11.09
N ASP A 10 16.09 27.20 -10.50
CA ASP A 10 16.81 28.28 -11.22
C ASP A 10 18.35 28.10 -11.16
N GLY A 11 18.84 26.93 -10.72
CA GLY A 11 20.27 26.63 -10.69
C GLY A 11 20.82 26.29 -12.06
N SER A 12 21.97 26.86 -12.44
CA SER A 12 22.72 26.50 -13.66
C SER A 12 23.54 25.20 -13.51
N SER A 13 23.42 24.51 -12.38
CA SER A 13 24.17 23.28 -12.12
C SER A 13 23.59 22.11 -12.93
N PRO A 14 24.44 21.19 -13.44
CA PRO A 14 23.96 20.01 -14.14
C PRO A 14 23.09 19.14 -13.22
N MET A 15 21.90 18.77 -13.69
CA MET A 15 21.00 17.86 -12.99
C MET A 15 21.48 16.42 -13.16
N VAL A 16 21.72 15.72 -12.05
CA VAL A 16 22.02 14.29 -12.05
C VAL A 16 20.77 13.50 -11.67
N LEU A 17 20.34 12.60 -12.56
CA LEU A 17 19.22 11.69 -12.33
C LEU A 17 19.73 10.28 -12.11
N THR A 18 19.17 9.58 -11.12
CA THR A 18 19.49 8.18 -10.85
C THR A 18 18.21 7.37 -10.76
N PHE A 19 18.17 6.25 -11.48
CA PHE A 19 17.04 5.32 -11.48
C PHE A 19 17.54 3.87 -11.61
N LEU A 20 16.70 2.92 -11.20
CA LEU A 20 17.00 1.49 -11.27
C LEU A 20 16.38 0.88 -12.53
N ALA A 21 17.17 0.30 -13.41
CA ALA A 21 16.67 -0.44 -14.57
C ALA A 21 16.85 -1.95 -14.38
N SER A 22 15.89 -2.75 -14.85
CA SER A 22 16.07 -4.20 -14.92
C SER A 22 17.20 -4.53 -15.89
N ALA A 23 18.13 -5.41 -15.50
CA ALA A 23 19.16 -5.90 -16.40
C ALA A 23 18.57 -6.58 -17.64
N MET A 24 17.37 -7.16 -17.53
CA MET A 24 16.64 -7.73 -18.67
C MET A 24 16.34 -6.68 -19.74
N SER A 25 16.09 -5.44 -19.36
CA SER A 25 15.83 -4.33 -20.29
C SER A 25 16.98 -4.13 -21.28
N LEU A 26 18.22 -4.39 -20.84
CA LEU A 26 19.43 -4.27 -21.64
C LEU A 26 19.64 -5.44 -22.61
N THR A 27 18.84 -6.52 -22.49
CA THR A 27 18.96 -7.71 -23.34
C THR A 27 18.03 -7.69 -24.54
N PHE A 28 17.02 -6.82 -24.57
CA PHE A 28 16.02 -6.80 -25.65
C PHE A 28 16.55 -6.24 -26.97
N ALA A 29 17.63 -5.46 -26.94
CA ALA A 29 18.18 -4.82 -28.14
C ALA A 29 19.69 -4.56 -28.00
N PRO A 30 20.43 -4.39 -29.11
CA PRO A 30 21.83 -3.97 -29.07
C PRO A 30 22.01 -2.65 -28.32
N ALA A 31 23.08 -2.52 -27.55
CA ALA A 31 23.35 -1.32 -26.73
C ALA A 31 23.33 0.00 -27.53
N SER A 32 23.74 -0.02 -28.80
CA SER A 32 23.71 1.14 -29.70
C SER A 32 22.30 1.65 -30.01
N SER A 33 21.30 0.77 -29.92
CA SER A 33 19.88 1.08 -30.20
C SER A 33 19.08 1.46 -28.95
N ILE A 34 19.67 1.31 -27.76
CA ILE A 34 19.02 1.65 -26.50
C ILE A 34 19.27 3.13 -26.19
N GLN A 35 18.19 3.85 -25.90
CA GLN A 35 18.21 5.24 -25.46
C GLN A 35 17.76 5.32 -24.01
N VAL A 36 18.41 6.18 -23.24
CA VAL A 36 17.99 6.57 -21.90
C VAL A 36 17.33 7.93 -22.01
N CYS A 37 16.03 7.97 -21.69
CA CYS A 37 15.21 9.17 -21.83
C CYS A 37 14.72 9.65 -20.46
N PHE A 38 14.80 10.95 -20.22
CA PHE A 38 14.03 11.64 -19.20
C PHE A 38 12.85 12.35 -19.89
N ALA A 39 11.64 11.91 -19.60
CA ALA A 39 10.43 12.37 -20.26
C ALA A 39 9.31 12.61 -19.25
N LEU A 40 8.36 13.48 -19.60
CA LEU A 40 7.08 13.50 -18.90
C LEU A 40 6.27 12.29 -19.32
N ARG A 41 5.61 11.63 -18.36
CA ARG A 41 4.74 10.48 -18.64
C ARG A 41 3.79 10.81 -19.77
N ASN A 42 3.70 9.97 -20.80
CA ASN A 42 2.95 10.30 -22.01
C ASN A 42 1.44 10.05 -21.82
N THR A 43 0.74 11.09 -21.36
CA THR A 43 -0.74 11.12 -21.29
C THR A 43 -1.28 12.28 -22.12
N PRO A 44 -2.53 12.23 -22.61
CA PRO A 44 -3.11 13.36 -23.34
C PRO A 44 -3.01 14.70 -22.56
N ALA A 45 -3.21 14.65 -21.23
CA ALA A 45 -3.15 15.82 -20.38
C ALA A 45 -1.73 16.40 -20.26
N SER A 46 -0.74 15.54 -19.96
CA SER A 46 0.67 15.96 -19.88
C SER A 46 1.19 16.43 -21.24
N THR A 47 0.79 15.80 -22.34
CA THR A 47 1.20 16.20 -23.69
C THR A 47 0.66 17.60 -24.02
N MET A 48 -0.62 17.87 -23.74
CA MET A 48 -1.18 19.21 -23.91
C MET A 48 -0.47 20.26 -23.04
N GLN A 49 -0.11 19.94 -21.79
CA GLN A 49 0.63 20.85 -20.94
C GLN A 49 2.06 21.07 -21.43
N ALA A 50 2.72 20.00 -21.87
CA ALA A 50 4.09 20.01 -22.37
C ALA A 50 4.22 20.76 -23.70
N MET A 51 3.17 20.83 -24.52
CA MET A 51 3.20 21.60 -25.78
C MET A 51 3.63 23.05 -25.58
N ASN A 52 3.21 23.68 -24.48
CA ASN A 52 3.53 25.07 -24.19
C ASN A 52 4.98 25.28 -23.72
N VAL A 53 5.64 24.22 -23.25
CA VAL A 53 6.98 24.28 -22.64
C VAL A 53 8.04 23.64 -23.54
N LEU A 54 7.78 22.42 -24.03
CA LEU A 54 8.69 21.65 -24.89
C LEU A 54 8.44 21.91 -26.39
N GLY A 55 7.32 22.57 -26.74
CA GLY A 55 6.89 22.79 -28.12
C GLY A 55 6.11 21.60 -28.70
N PHE A 56 5.25 21.89 -29.69
CA PHE A 56 4.33 20.90 -30.28
C PHE A 56 5.04 19.65 -30.79
N LYS A 57 6.15 19.80 -31.53
CA LYS A 57 6.85 18.66 -32.12
C LYS A 57 7.40 17.71 -31.06
N GLN A 58 8.04 18.25 -30.02
CA GLN A 58 8.64 17.46 -28.96
C GLN A 58 7.60 16.82 -28.05
N ALA A 59 6.50 17.52 -27.76
CA ALA A 59 5.41 16.97 -26.96
C ALA A 59 4.66 15.84 -27.70
N VAL A 60 4.27 16.07 -28.97
CA VAL A 60 3.41 15.13 -29.73
C VAL A 60 4.19 13.98 -30.33
N PHE A 61 5.32 14.26 -30.99
CA PHE A 61 6.09 13.25 -31.72
C PHE A 61 7.30 12.76 -30.93
N GLY A 62 7.86 13.60 -30.05
CA GLY A 62 9.00 13.26 -29.20
C GLY A 62 8.64 12.57 -27.88
N GLY A 63 7.37 12.18 -27.68
CA GLY A 63 6.92 11.47 -26.48
C GLY A 63 7.08 12.25 -25.18
N ASN A 64 6.99 13.58 -25.22
CA ASN A 64 7.29 14.48 -24.11
C ASN A 64 8.71 14.32 -23.52
N THR A 65 9.68 13.94 -24.35
CA THR A 65 11.08 13.77 -23.91
C THR A 65 11.72 15.12 -23.62
N ILE A 66 12.27 15.27 -22.42
CA ILE A 66 13.03 16.43 -21.95
C ILE A 66 14.51 16.25 -22.30
N PHE A 67 15.04 15.05 -22.09
CA PHE A 67 16.43 14.69 -22.37
C PHE A 67 16.52 13.25 -22.89
N SER A 68 17.43 12.99 -23.82
CA SER A 68 17.71 11.65 -24.35
C SER A 68 19.21 11.51 -24.60
N ALA A 69 19.77 10.36 -24.25
CA ALA A 69 21.14 9.99 -24.57
C ALA A 69 21.22 8.50 -24.93
N SER A 70 22.17 8.13 -25.79
CA SER A 70 22.44 6.71 -26.06
C SER A 70 22.94 6.03 -24.78
N LEU A 71 22.57 4.76 -24.57
CA LEU A 71 23.13 3.93 -23.51
C LEU A 71 24.67 3.88 -23.54
N THR A 72 25.26 4.06 -24.73
CA THR A 72 26.72 4.04 -24.94
C THR A 72 27.39 5.40 -24.74
N ASP A 73 26.62 6.46 -24.46
CA ASP A 73 27.14 7.81 -24.23
C ASP A 73 27.75 7.93 -22.84
N LYS A 74 29.09 7.84 -22.79
CA LYS A 74 29.86 7.90 -21.54
C LYS A 74 29.89 9.28 -20.89
N ASN A 75 29.47 10.34 -21.58
CA ASN A 75 29.45 11.68 -21.00
C ASN A 75 28.19 11.90 -20.16
N HIS A 76 27.08 11.28 -20.55
CA HIS A 76 25.76 11.52 -19.95
C HIS A 76 25.16 10.30 -19.24
N VAL A 77 25.55 9.08 -19.61
CA VAL A 77 24.96 7.84 -19.08
C VAL A 77 26.03 7.01 -18.36
N TYR A 78 25.77 6.73 -17.08
CA TYR A 78 26.61 5.88 -16.25
C TYR A 78 25.79 4.70 -15.74
N ILE A 79 26.22 3.48 -16.09
CA ILE A 79 25.57 2.25 -15.66
C ILE A 79 26.39 1.66 -14.51
N ILE A 80 25.75 1.54 -13.35
CA ILE A 80 26.37 0.95 -12.17
C ILE A 80 25.62 -0.35 -11.87
N PRO A 81 26.31 -1.51 -11.85
CA PRO A 81 25.70 -2.75 -11.39
C PRO A 81 25.29 -2.58 -9.94
N GLN A 82 23.99 -2.64 -9.66
CA GLN A 82 23.47 -2.58 -8.32
C GLN A 82 22.71 -3.87 -8.03
N ALA A 83 23.07 -4.53 -6.92
CA ALA A 83 22.23 -5.61 -6.40
C ALA A 83 20.82 -5.04 -6.15
N PRO A 84 19.74 -5.77 -6.49
CA PRO A 84 18.38 -5.29 -6.28
C PRO A 84 18.23 -4.73 -4.84
N PRO A 85 17.55 -3.60 -4.63
CA PRO A 85 17.38 -3.04 -3.30
C PRO A 85 16.68 -4.05 -2.39
N GLY A 86 17.32 -4.35 -1.27
CA GLY A 86 16.93 -5.44 -0.38
C GLY A 86 17.85 -6.63 -0.61
N ASN A 87 18.38 -7.19 0.46
CA ASN A 87 18.98 -8.53 0.45
C ASN A 87 17.93 -9.52 -0.06
N LEU A 88 17.77 -9.63 -1.38
CA LEU A 88 17.51 -10.90 -2.02
C LEU A 88 18.82 -11.67 -1.89
N GLN A 89 19.19 -12.03 -0.65
CA GLN A 89 19.51 -13.43 -0.50
C GLN A 89 18.30 -14.09 -1.13
N GLN A 90 18.48 -14.69 -2.32
CA GLN A 90 17.59 -15.75 -2.72
C GLN A 90 17.54 -16.62 -1.47
N SER A 91 16.50 -16.46 -0.65
CA SER A 91 16.15 -17.53 0.24
C SER A 91 16.01 -18.64 -0.77
N LYS A 92 16.92 -19.61 -0.70
CA LYS A 92 16.68 -20.88 -1.36
C LYS A 92 15.27 -21.18 -0.85
N LEU A 93 14.27 -21.07 -1.72
CA LEU A 93 12.92 -21.51 -1.41
C LEU A 93 13.17 -22.97 -1.07
N SER A 94 13.32 -23.24 0.22
CA SER A 94 13.77 -24.54 0.69
C SER A 94 12.57 -25.41 0.43
N THR A 95 12.64 -26.12 -0.69
CA THR A 95 11.77 -27.23 -1.00
C THR A 95 11.92 -28.20 0.15
N SER A 96 10.88 -28.28 0.99
CA SER A 96 10.81 -29.03 2.25
C SER A 96 11.68 -28.48 3.38
N ILE A 97 11.11 -27.63 4.24
CA ILE A 97 11.58 -27.51 5.63
C ILE A 97 10.91 -28.67 6.39
N PRO A 98 11.67 -29.61 6.98
CA PRO A 98 11.10 -30.62 7.86
C PRO A 98 10.44 -29.91 9.03
N GLY A 99 9.12 -30.04 9.13
CA GLY A 99 8.38 -29.54 10.29
C GLY A 99 8.16 -30.62 11.34
N PRO A 100 7.50 -30.28 12.46
CA PRO A 100 7.25 -31.21 13.56
C PRO A 100 6.41 -32.45 13.21
N ILE A 101 5.70 -32.44 12.07
CA ILE A 101 4.92 -33.58 11.54
C ILE A 101 5.73 -34.30 10.46
N GLY A 102 6.37 -33.57 9.55
CA GLY A 102 7.27 -34.10 8.55
C GLY A 102 7.54 -33.15 7.39
N SER A 103 7.88 -33.69 6.22
CA SER A 103 8.26 -32.90 5.05
C SER A 103 7.06 -32.40 4.25
N VAL A 104 7.16 -31.17 3.74
CA VAL A 104 6.16 -30.58 2.83
C VAL A 104 6.70 -30.65 1.40
N GLY A 105 6.00 -31.37 0.54
CA GLY A 105 6.28 -31.45 -0.89
C GLY A 105 6.00 -30.14 -1.64
N PRO A 106 6.32 -30.07 -2.94
CA PRO A 106 6.07 -28.89 -3.75
C PRO A 106 4.56 -28.58 -3.83
N ILE A 107 4.27 -27.29 -3.99
CA ILE A 107 2.89 -26.83 -4.21
C ILE A 107 2.57 -26.95 -5.69
N ASN A 108 1.62 -27.81 -5.99
CA ASN A 108 1.10 -28.02 -7.33
C ASN A 108 -0.05 -27.04 -7.58
N VAL A 109 -0.03 -26.40 -8.74
CA VAL A 109 -1.09 -25.50 -9.20
C VAL A 109 -1.97 -26.25 -10.19
N ASN A 110 -3.22 -26.50 -9.81
CA ASN A 110 -4.20 -27.11 -10.69
C ASN A 110 -4.94 -25.99 -11.43
N ILE A 111 -4.90 -26.02 -12.75
CA ILE A 111 -5.59 -25.06 -13.64
C ILE A 111 -6.91 -25.70 -14.08
N ASP A 112 -7.93 -24.90 -14.34
CA ASP A 112 -9.19 -25.38 -14.89
C ASP A 112 -9.03 -26.06 -16.27
N ASP A 113 -10.03 -26.86 -16.68
CA ASP A 113 -10.00 -27.62 -17.94
C ASP A 113 -9.78 -26.75 -19.18
N LYS A 114 -10.08 -25.45 -19.07
CA LYS A 114 -9.91 -24.45 -20.14
C LYS A 114 -8.57 -23.74 -20.10
N SER A 115 -7.71 -24.03 -19.12
CA SER A 115 -6.42 -23.38 -18.87
C SER A 115 -6.51 -21.85 -18.74
N LYS A 116 -7.64 -21.33 -18.24
CA LYS A 116 -7.91 -19.91 -18.10
C LYS A 116 -7.76 -19.40 -16.67
N ALA A 117 -7.86 -20.27 -15.67
CA ALA A 117 -7.78 -19.85 -14.28
C ALA A 117 -7.23 -20.92 -13.33
N PHE A 118 -6.54 -20.49 -12.28
CA PHE A 118 -6.11 -21.37 -11.18
C PHE A 118 -7.33 -21.92 -10.44
N HIS A 119 -7.54 -23.24 -10.52
CA HIS A 119 -8.66 -23.92 -9.87
C HIS A 119 -8.36 -24.24 -8.41
N SER A 120 -7.21 -24.86 -8.13
CA SER A 120 -6.81 -25.21 -6.76
C SER A 120 -5.29 -25.30 -6.62
N LEU A 121 -4.81 -25.14 -5.40
CA LEU A 121 -3.45 -25.46 -4.99
C LEU A 121 -3.50 -26.77 -4.23
N SER A 122 -2.57 -27.68 -4.50
CA SER A 122 -2.40 -28.89 -3.71
C SER A 122 -0.97 -29.07 -3.23
N CYS A 123 -0.81 -29.61 -2.03
CA CYS A 123 0.50 -30.00 -1.52
C CYS A 123 0.37 -31.30 -0.72
N ARG A 124 1.46 -32.07 -0.72
CA ARG A 124 1.58 -33.30 0.04
C ARG A 124 2.44 -33.03 1.27
N VAL A 125 1.94 -33.41 2.44
CA VAL A 125 2.71 -33.43 3.69
C VAL A 125 2.97 -34.89 4.03
N ASP A 126 4.22 -35.31 3.97
CA ASP A 126 4.63 -36.63 4.40
C ASP A 126 4.78 -36.65 5.93
N VAL A 127 4.17 -37.64 6.58
CA VAL A 127 4.18 -37.78 8.04
C VAL A 127 5.40 -38.63 8.43
N ASP A 128 6.52 -37.94 8.54
CA ASP A 128 7.84 -38.54 8.79
C ASP A 128 8.14 -38.71 10.28
N ASN A 129 7.54 -37.88 11.14
CA ASN A 129 7.71 -37.98 12.58
C ASN A 129 7.03 -39.25 13.14
N VAL A 130 7.77 -40.05 13.89
CA VAL A 130 7.32 -41.37 14.38
C VAL A 130 6.06 -41.25 15.26
N ASP A 131 6.09 -40.39 16.27
CA ASP A 131 4.93 -40.14 17.15
C ASP A 131 3.71 -39.68 16.34
N ALA A 132 3.90 -38.71 15.44
CA ALA A 132 2.83 -38.20 14.59
C ALA A 132 2.29 -39.27 13.63
N LYS A 133 3.16 -40.17 13.15
CA LYS A 133 2.82 -41.28 12.25
C LYS A 133 2.02 -42.36 12.96
N ASP A 134 2.36 -42.67 14.21
CA ASP A 134 1.62 -43.61 15.06
C ASP A 134 0.23 -43.06 15.37
N LEU A 135 0.14 -41.79 15.77
CA LEU A 135 -1.13 -41.08 15.98
C LEU A 135 -1.96 -40.98 14.68
N PHE A 136 -1.31 -40.71 13.56
CA PHE A 136 -1.97 -40.70 12.25
C PHE A 136 -2.40 -42.10 11.81
N SER A 137 -1.75 -43.17 12.28
CA SER A 137 -2.16 -44.55 11.99
C SER A 137 -3.31 -44.99 12.91
N SER A 138 -3.37 -44.50 14.15
CA SER A 138 -4.38 -44.81 15.16
C SER A 138 -5.75 -44.14 14.94
N LYS A 139 -6.05 -43.70 13.71
CA LYS A 139 -7.29 -43.01 13.30
C LYS A 139 -7.51 -41.61 13.88
N THR A 140 -6.53 -40.99 14.55
CA THR A 140 -6.62 -39.57 14.95
C THR A 140 -6.90 -38.69 13.73
N LEU A 141 -7.81 -37.72 13.86
CA LEU A 141 -8.22 -36.85 12.76
C LEU A 141 -7.35 -35.58 12.79
N PRO A 142 -6.55 -35.31 11.75
CA PRO A 142 -5.80 -34.06 11.68
C PRO A 142 -6.76 -32.87 11.57
N SER A 143 -6.42 -31.77 12.24
CA SER A 143 -7.12 -30.48 12.06
C SER A 143 -6.29 -29.56 11.16
N ILE A 144 -6.97 -28.72 10.38
CA ILE A 144 -6.33 -27.65 9.62
C ILE A 144 -7.04 -26.35 9.89
N SER A 145 -6.28 -25.30 10.21
CA SER A 145 -6.80 -23.95 10.38
C SER A 145 -5.97 -22.94 9.60
N GLN A 146 -6.62 -21.90 9.07
CA GLN A 146 -5.92 -20.81 8.41
C GLN A 146 -5.49 -19.74 9.42
N ILE A 147 -4.17 -19.61 9.60
CA ILE A 147 -3.58 -18.66 10.54
C ILE A 147 -3.12 -17.36 9.86
N SER A 148 -2.88 -17.38 8.54
CA SER A 148 -2.57 -16.21 7.71
C SER A 148 -3.12 -16.37 6.29
N SER A 149 -3.17 -15.30 5.50
CA SER A 149 -3.67 -15.32 4.12
C SER A 149 -3.02 -16.40 3.26
N CYS A 150 -1.74 -16.72 3.53
CA CYS A 150 -0.97 -17.72 2.78
C CYS A 150 -0.54 -18.93 3.63
N VAL A 151 -1.00 -19.08 4.89
CA VAL A 151 -0.48 -20.12 5.79
C VAL A 151 -1.60 -20.91 6.45
N LEU A 152 -1.51 -22.24 6.33
CA LEU A 152 -2.33 -23.19 7.08
C LEU A 152 -1.51 -23.80 8.21
N LYS A 153 -2.12 -23.94 9.38
CA LYS A 153 -1.60 -24.73 10.49
C LYS A 153 -2.24 -26.12 10.42
N LEU A 154 -1.44 -27.15 10.22
CA LEU A 154 -1.81 -28.55 10.29
C LEU A 154 -1.48 -29.06 11.69
N GLU A 155 -2.45 -29.67 12.38
CA GLU A 155 -2.23 -30.24 13.70
C GLU A 155 -2.65 -31.72 13.74
N ILE A 156 -1.83 -32.54 14.38
CA ILE A 156 -2.09 -33.93 14.72
C ILE A 156 -1.82 -34.06 16.21
N ASP A 157 -2.87 -33.97 17.01
CA ASP A 157 -2.78 -33.97 18.48
C ASP A 157 -1.76 -32.92 18.98
N LYS A 158 -0.69 -33.32 19.68
CA LYS A 158 0.38 -32.44 20.17
C LYS A 158 1.31 -31.88 19.08
N HIS A 159 1.26 -32.39 17.86
CA HIS A 159 2.15 -31.97 16.77
C HIS A 159 1.48 -30.91 15.90
N ALA A 160 2.15 -29.78 15.71
CA ALA A 160 1.67 -28.69 14.85
C ALA A 160 2.73 -28.28 13.83
N GLN A 161 2.32 -28.06 12.58
CA GLN A 161 3.19 -27.65 11.49
C GLN A 161 2.51 -26.63 10.58
N ASN A 162 3.27 -25.65 10.13
CA ASN A 162 2.79 -24.66 9.17
C ASN A 162 3.04 -25.13 7.73
N VAL A 163 2.04 -24.93 6.87
CA VAL A 163 2.08 -25.17 5.43
C VAL A 163 1.91 -23.81 4.74
N ILE A 164 2.95 -23.38 4.02
CA ILE A 164 3.05 -22.04 3.45
C ILE A 164 2.78 -22.10 1.95
N PHE A 165 1.80 -21.33 1.48
CA PHE A 165 1.43 -21.20 0.08
C PHE A 165 2.05 -19.94 -0.55
N PRO A 166 2.37 -19.96 -1.86
CA PRO A 166 2.99 -18.82 -2.53
C PRO A 166 2.02 -17.67 -2.78
N ILE A 167 0.71 -17.94 -2.74
CA ILE A 167 -0.36 -16.97 -2.96
C ILE A 167 -1.43 -17.12 -1.88
N PRO A 168 -2.24 -16.07 -1.63
CA PRO A 168 -3.33 -16.17 -0.68
C PRO A 168 -4.34 -17.28 -1.04
N ILE A 169 -4.88 -17.93 -0.02
CA ILE A 169 -5.77 -19.11 -0.13
C ILE A 169 -7.08 -18.89 0.61
N ARG A 170 -8.12 -19.66 0.26
CA ARG A 170 -9.42 -19.65 0.94
C ARG A 170 -9.50 -20.81 1.93
N GLY A 171 -9.10 -20.58 3.18
CA GLY A 171 -9.06 -21.60 4.23
C GLY A 171 -10.43 -22.16 4.63
N GLY A 172 -11.53 -21.48 4.31
CA GLY A 172 -12.88 -22.01 4.55
C GLY A 172 -13.28 -23.18 3.63
N GLN A 173 -12.51 -23.46 2.58
CA GLN A 173 -12.82 -24.48 1.57
C GLN A 173 -11.70 -25.52 1.42
N ILE A 174 -11.01 -25.82 2.52
CA ILE A 174 -9.92 -26.80 2.53
C ILE A 174 -10.51 -28.21 2.37
N LYS A 175 -9.90 -28.99 1.48
CA LYS A 175 -10.13 -30.42 1.36
C LYS A 175 -8.87 -31.16 1.76
N MET A 176 -9.03 -32.21 2.55
CA MET A 176 -7.94 -33.09 2.96
C MET A 176 -8.17 -34.50 2.43
N LYS A 177 -7.11 -35.14 1.92
CA LYS A 177 -7.08 -36.58 1.67
C LYS A 177 -6.06 -37.23 2.58
N LEU A 178 -6.51 -38.20 3.37
CA LEU A 178 -5.69 -38.88 4.38
C LEU A 178 -5.25 -40.23 3.83
N ALA A 179 -3.97 -40.36 3.48
CA ALA A 179 -3.40 -41.62 3.01
C ALA A 179 -2.64 -42.30 4.15
N ARG A 180 -3.38 -42.90 5.09
CA ARG A 180 -2.80 -43.47 6.33
C ARG A 180 -1.81 -44.62 6.07
N LYS A 181 -2.08 -45.49 5.09
CA LYS A 181 -1.18 -46.61 4.72
C LYS A 181 0.16 -46.15 4.16
N SER A 182 0.16 -45.03 3.44
CA SER A 182 1.35 -44.43 2.83
C SER A 182 1.87 -43.23 3.63
N SER A 183 1.29 -43.00 4.81
CA SER A 183 1.62 -41.96 5.79
C SER A 183 1.80 -40.55 5.20
N TYR A 184 0.84 -40.10 4.39
CA TYR A 184 0.82 -38.72 3.93
C TYR A 184 -0.57 -38.08 4.01
N ILE A 185 -0.58 -36.76 4.03
CA ILE A 185 -1.77 -35.91 3.98
C ILE A 185 -1.67 -35.04 2.73
N GLU A 186 -2.66 -35.14 1.84
CA GLU A 186 -2.79 -34.23 0.71
C GLU A 186 -3.75 -33.10 1.11
N ILE A 187 -3.27 -31.87 1.04
CA ILE A 187 -4.05 -30.65 1.31
C ILE A 187 -4.38 -30.01 -0.02
N ILE A 188 -5.66 -29.77 -0.28
CA ILE A 188 -6.16 -29.11 -1.49
C ILE A 188 -6.94 -27.88 -1.05
N VAL A 189 -6.56 -26.71 -1.55
CA VAL A 189 -7.18 -25.43 -1.18
C VAL A 189 -7.39 -24.55 -2.41
N PRO A 190 -8.54 -23.89 -2.56
CA PRO A 190 -8.72 -22.93 -3.65
C PRO A 190 -7.90 -21.66 -3.39
N PRO A 191 -7.30 -21.06 -4.44
CA PRO A 191 -6.66 -19.77 -4.32
C PRO A 191 -7.69 -18.70 -3.97
N PHE A 192 -7.26 -17.70 -3.22
CA PHE A 192 -8.05 -16.48 -3.04
C PHE A 192 -8.16 -15.74 -4.37
N ARG A 193 -9.36 -15.23 -4.66
CA ARG A 193 -9.59 -14.32 -5.78
C ARG A 193 -10.23 -13.06 -5.21
N PRO A 194 -9.93 -11.89 -5.78
CA PRO A 194 -10.62 -10.65 -5.44
C PRO A 194 -12.14 -10.84 -5.46
N PHE A 195 -12.84 -10.19 -4.52
CA PHE A 195 -14.31 -10.19 -4.43
C PHE A 195 -14.96 -11.55 -4.13
N GLN A 196 -14.19 -12.52 -3.61
CA GLN A 196 -14.73 -13.78 -3.11
C GLN A 196 -14.63 -13.85 -1.59
N ASP A 197 -15.62 -14.51 -0.97
CA ASP A 197 -15.65 -14.69 0.48
C ASP A 197 -14.57 -15.65 0.97
N GLY A 198 -13.98 -15.29 2.10
CA GLY A 198 -12.97 -16.10 2.79
C GLY A 198 -11.58 -16.02 2.14
N GLY A 199 -10.55 -16.15 2.97
CA GLY A 199 -9.15 -16.18 2.56
C GLY A 199 -8.32 -15.03 3.15
N MET A 200 -8.50 -13.80 2.66
CA MET A 200 -8.00 -12.61 3.37
C MET A 200 -9.00 -12.21 4.44
N LYS A 201 -8.64 -12.39 5.72
CA LYS A 201 -9.40 -11.78 6.82
C LYS A 201 -9.29 -10.27 6.69
N SER A 202 -10.36 -9.52 7.00
CA SER A 202 -10.33 -8.05 7.00
C SER A 202 -9.18 -7.50 7.85
N THR A 203 -8.86 -8.19 8.95
CA THR A 203 -7.72 -7.91 9.84
C THR A 203 -6.33 -7.98 9.19
N THR A 204 -6.20 -8.50 7.96
CA THR A 204 -4.92 -8.71 7.27
C THR A 204 -4.75 -7.88 5.99
N MET A 205 -5.64 -6.92 5.71
CA MET A 205 -5.59 -6.14 4.46
C MET A 205 -4.37 -5.20 4.35
N PHE A 206 -3.88 -4.67 5.47
CA PHE A 206 -2.73 -3.76 5.52
C PHE A 206 -1.64 -4.33 6.44
N PRO A 207 -1.00 -5.45 6.05
CA PRO A 207 -0.12 -6.16 6.95
C PRO A 207 1.14 -5.34 7.27
N VAL A 208 1.43 -5.22 8.55
CA VAL A 208 2.71 -4.74 9.07
C VAL A 208 3.53 -5.96 9.47
N VAL A 209 4.58 -6.24 8.72
CA VAL A 209 5.40 -7.43 8.85
C VAL A 209 6.62 -7.14 9.71
N ARG A 210 6.94 -8.10 10.58
CA ARG A 210 8.13 -8.07 11.43
C ARG A 210 9.26 -8.79 10.71
N THR A 211 10.46 -8.23 10.80
CA THR A 211 11.71 -8.90 10.43
C THR A 211 12.30 -9.61 11.64
N ASP A 212 13.16 -10.60 11.41
CA ASP A 212 13.94 -11.28 12.46
C ASP A 212 14.81 -10.29 13.26
N THR A 213 15.17 -9.17 12.66
CA THR A 213 15.90 -8.05 13.28
C THR A 213 15.03 -7.13 14.14
N GLY A 214 13.75 -7.43 14.33
CA GLY A 214 12.81 -6.64 15.15
C GLY A 214 12.29 -5.36 14.49
N PHE A 215 12.57 -5.13 13.20
CA PHE A 215 11.95 -4.03 12.46
C PHE A 215 10.56 -4.43 11.94
N SER A 216 9.59 -3.55 12.18
CA SER A 216 8.27 -3.60 11.55
C SER A 216 8.25 -2.72 10.29
N PHE A 217 7.60 -3.18 9.23
CA PHE A 217 7.38 -2.42 8.00
C PHE A 217 6.05 -2.77 7.34
N PRO A 218 5.38 -1.80 6.68
CA PRO A 218 4.18 -2.10 5.91
C PRO A 218 4.57 -2.95 4.70
N TRP A 219 3.82 -4.03 4.45
CA TRP A 219 4.12 -4.96 3.36
C TRP A 219 3.65 -4.47 1.99
N ASN A 220 2.45 -3.88 1.95
CA ASN A 220 1.77 -3.47 0.71
C ASN A 220 1.68 -1.95 0.52
N ILE A 221 2.41 -1.17 1.33
CA ILE A 221 2.52 0.28 1.19
C ILE A 221 4.01 0.62 1.27
N HIS A 222 4.54 1.40 0.33
CA HIS A 222 5.96 1.77 0.33
C HIS A 222 6.26 2.83 1.39
N ARG A 223 7.49 2.81 1.92
CA ARG A 223 7.94 3.84 2.87
C ARG A 223 8.19 5.17 2.20
N ILE A 224 7.96 6.24 2.95
CA ILE A 224 8.19 7.62 2.51
C ILE A 224 8.85 8.45 3.61
N ASN A 225 9.81 9.28 3.23
CA ASN A 225 10.40 10.27 4.12
C ASN A 225 9.68 11.61 3.97
N LEU A 226 8.65 11.84 4.81
CA LEU A 226 7.85 13.06 4.78
C LEU A 226 8.65 14.35 4.99
N THR A 227 9.80 14.28 5.68
CA THR A 227 10.68 15.46 5.87
C THR A 227 11.38 15.87 4.57
N ARG A 228 11.55 14.93 3.64
CA ARG A 228 12.19 15.17 2.33
C ARG A 228 11.20 15.29 1.18
N SER A 229 9.92 14.96 1.40
CA SER A 229 8.86 15.10 0.41
C SER A 229 8.54 16.56 0.13
N PRO A 230 8.44 16.99 -1.15
CA PRO A 230 8.05 18.35 -1.49
C PRO A 230 6.64 18.69 -1.02
N THR A 231 6.44 19.87 -0.44
CA THR A 231 5.10 20.34 -0.04
C THR A 231 4.32 20.83 -1.26
N LEU A 232 3.05 20.41 -1.37
CA LEU A 232 2.15 20.85 -2.42
C LEU A 232 1.68 22.30 -2.15
N PRO A 233 1.92 23.25 -3.07
CA PRO A 233 1.55 24.64 -2.86
C PRO A 233 0.04 24.84 -2.95
N ILE A 234 -0.55 25.29 -1.84
CA ILE A 234 -2.01 25.37 -1.69
C ILE A 234 -2.65 26.48 -2.56
N ASN A 235 -1.87 27.48 -2.92
CA ASN A 235 -2.32 28.63 -3.70
C ASN A 235 -1.93 28.51 -5.19
N ALA A 236 -1.37 27.37 -5.62
CA ALA A 236 -0.99 27.22 -7.02
C ALA A 236 -2.25 27.17 -7.91
N PRO A 237 -2.21 27.84 -9.09
CA PRO A 237 -3.31 27.81 -10.04
C PRO A 237 -3.71 26.37 -10.37
N ASN A 238 -5.00 26.09 -10.45
CA ASN A 238 -5.56 24.77 -10.76
C ASN A 238 -5.21 23.62 -9.79
N SER A 239 -4.45 23.85 -8.72
CA SER A 239 -4.04 22.78 -7.79
C SER A 239 -5.22 22.05 -7.15
N LYS A 240 -6.27 22.79 -6.76
CA LYS A 240 -7.51 22.21 -6.21
C LYS A 240 -8.25 21.35 -7.25
N LYS A 241 -8.38 21.85 -8.48
CA LYS A 241 -9.03 21.11 -9.57
C LYS A 241 -8.25 19.83 -9.87
N TRP A 242 -6.93 19.93 -9.98
CA TRP A 242 -6.07 18.76 -10.17
C TRP A 242 -6.20 17.75 -9.03
N LEU A 243 -6.17 18.22 -7.78
CA LEU A 243 -6.31 17.37 -6.60
C LEU A 243 -7.66 16.64 -6.60
N ASP A 244 -8.74 17.33 -6.95
CA ASP A 244 -10.08 16.74 -7.07
C ASP A 244 -10.11 15.60 -8.10
N TRP A 245 -9.58 15.83 -9.31
CA TRP A 245 -9.46 14.77 -10.32
C TRP A 245 -8.57 13.62 -9.86
N HIS A 246 -7.45 13.92 -9.21
CA HIS A 246 -6.51 12.92 -8.72
C HIS A 246 -7.16 12.02 -7.66
N LEU A 247 -7.84 12.63 -6.69
CA LEU A 247 -8.59 11.91 -5.67
C LEU A 247 -9.76 11.12 -6.26
N GLY A 248 -10.50 11.69 -7.23
CA GLY A 248 -11.57 10.98 -7.92
C GLY A 248 -11.09 9.75 -8.71
N SER A 249 -9.86 9.77 -9.21
CA SER A 249 -9.26 8.65 -9.96
C SER A 249 -8.81 7.46 -9.10
N MET A 250 -8.95 7.56 -7.76
CA MET A 250 -8.55 6.46 -6.87
C MET A 250 -9.51 5.26 -6.91
N LEU A 251 -10.76 5.52 -7.29
CA LEU A 251 -11.82 4.52 -7.32
C LEU A 251 -11.78 3.74 -8.65
N SER A 252 -11.95 2.43 -8.58
CA SER A 252 -12.25 1.63 -9.77
C SER A 252 -13.66 1.91 -10.29
N GLU A 253 -13.99 1.40 -11.48
CA GLU A 253 -15.33 1.52 -12.05
C GLU A 253 -16.41 0.93 -11.12
N ARG A 254 -16.09 -0.21 -10.49
CA ARG A 254 -16.97 -0.89 -9.52
C ARG A 254 -17.18 -0.03 -8.27
N GLU A 255 -16.11 0.49 -7.68
CA GLU A 255 -16.17 1.34 -6.49
C GLU A 255 -16.89 2.66 -6.79
N TYR A 256 -16.64 3.23 -7.97
CA TYR A 256 -17.32 4.43 -8.44
C TYR A 256 -18.83 4.22 -8.58
N ALA A 257 -19.26 3.06 -9.11
CA ALA A 257 -20.67 2.70 -9.19
C ALA A 257 -21.32 2.57 -7.79
N LEU A 258 -20.60 2.00 -6.80
CA LEU A 258 -21.07 1.95 -5.42
C LEU A 258 -21.24 3.35 -4.81
N VAL A 259 -20.28 4.25 -5.02
CA VAL A 259 -20.34 5.63 -4.54
C VAL A 259 -21.49 6.40 -5.18
N LEU A 260 -21.71 6.26 -6.50
CA LEU A 260 -22.85 6.88 -7.18
C LEU A 260 -24.19 6.38 -6.66
N ALA A 261 -24.26 5.10 -6.30
CA ALA A 261 -25.45 4.49 -5.72
C ALA A 261 -25.61 4.72 -4.21
N GLN A 262 -24.68 5.43 -3.55
CA GLN A 262 -24.62 5.62 -2.10
C GLN A 262 -24.59 4.28 -1.32
N ARG A 263 -23.87 3.30 -1.88
CA ARG A 263 -23.75 1.92 -1.38
C ARG A 263 -22.31 1.55 -1.07
N GLU A 264 -21.42 2.53 -0.92
CA GLU A 264 -20.01 2.26 -0.63
C GLU A 264 -19.77 1.57 0.71
N SER A 265 -20.72 1.64 1.64
CA SER A 265 -20.65 0.91 2.92
C SER A 265 -20.73 -0.61 2.74
N GLU A 266 -21.19 -1.10 1.60
CA GLU A 266 -21.19 -2.53 1.26
C GLU A 266 -19.78 -3.07 0.97
N ASP A 267 -18.81 -2.18 0.71
CA ASP A 267 -17.42 -2.53 0.49
C ASP A 267 -16.51 -1.73 1.42
N ALA A 268 -15.93 -2.41 2.41
CA ALA A 268 -15.07 -1.78 3.40
C ALA A 268 -13.84 -1.06 2.79
N ILE A 269 -13.30 -1.56 1.66
CA ILE A 269 -12.18 -0.91 0.97
C ILE A 269 -12.67 0.34 0.24
N ALA A 270 -13.81 0.26 -0.45
CA ALA A 270 -14.40 1.41 -1.14
C ALA A 270 -14.74 2.53 -0.16
N SER A 271 -15.32 2.18 1.00
CA SER A 271 -15.60 3.16 2.05
C SER A 271 -14.31 3.74 2.64
N ALA A 272 -13.30 2.92 2.95
CA ALA A 272 -12.02 3.43 3.44
C ALA A 272 -11.35 4.38 2.44
N LYS A 273 -11.35 4.06 1.14
CA LYS A 273 -10.87 4.94 0.07
C LYS A 273 -11.61 6.28 0.08
N ARG A 274 -12.94 6.26 0.16
CA ARG A 274 -13.76 7.47 0.21
C ARG A 274 -13.46 8.32 1.45
N ILE A 275 -13.34 7.71 2.63
CA ILE A 275 -12.99 8.41 3.87
C ILE A 275 -11.61 9.06 3.72
N MET A 276 -10.60 8.32 3.29
CA MET A 276 -9.24 8.85 3.11
C MET A 276 -9.19 10.00 2.10
N SER A 277 -9.91 9.86 0.98
CA SER A 277 -10.10 10.93 -0.01
C SER A 277 -10.72 12.18 0.60
N SER A 278 -11.81 12.01 1.35
CA SER A 278 -12.54 13.10 2.01
C SER A 278 -11.68 13.83 3.04
N LEU A 279 -10.88 13.10 3.82
CA LEU A 279 -9.95 13.68 4.80
C LEU A 279 -8.85 14.53 4.12
N ILE A 280 -8.33 14.08 2.97
CA ILE A 280 -7.34 14.86 2.21
C ILE A 280 -7.99 16.08 1.56
N ALA A 281 -9.17 15.90 0.96
CA ALA A 281 -9.94 16.97 0.34
C ALA A 281 -10.27 18.09 1.34
N SER A 282 -10.81 17.74 2.51
CA SER A 282 -11.21 18.70 3.55
C SER A 282 -10.00 19.44 4.14
N ALA A 283 -8.88 18.74 4.36
CA ALA A 283 -7.64 19.36 4.82
C ALA A 283 -7.08 20.40 3.84
N TYR A 284 -7.30 20.21 2.54
CA TYR A 284 -6.90 21.16 1.49
C TYR A 284 -7.97 22.24 1.19
N GLY A 285 -9.13 22.16 1.87
CA GLY A 285 -10.27 23.07 1.65
C GLY A 285 -10.91 22.86 0.28
N LEU A 286 -10.97 21.61 -0.17
CA LEU A 286 -11.75 21.17 -1.32
C LEU A 286 -13.17 20.82 -0.83
N HIS A 287 -14.18 21.25 -1.59
CA HIS A 287 -15.61 21.03 -1.28
C HIS A 287 -16.14 21.67 0.03
N SER A 288 -15.28 22.35 0.81
CA SER A 288 -15.71 23.09 2.00
C SER A 288 -16.28 24.46 1.64
N PRO A 289 -17.37 24.92 2.32
CA PRO A 289 -17.91 26.27 2.14
C PRO A 289 -16.82 27.33 2.32
N GLY A 290 -16.76 28.29 1.40
CA GLY A 290 -15.74 29.35 1.44
C GLY A 290 -14.30 28.86 1.27
N ASN A 291 -14.08 27.62 0.78
CA ASN A 291 -12.76 27.04 0.60
C ASN A 291 -11.93 26.94 1.89
N GLN A 292 -12.61 26.92 3.05
CA GLN A 292 -11.96 26.85 4.37
C GLN A 292 -11.35 25.46 4.58
N ARG A 293 -10.11 25.44 5.09
CA ARG A 293 -9.37 24.19 5.34
C ARG A 293 -9.77 23.58 6.68
N GLN A 294 -10.25 22.34 6.65
CA GLN A 294 -10.58 21.56 7.84
C GLN A 294 -9.40 20.64 8.17
N ARG A 295 -8.45 21.15 8.94
CA ARG A 295 -7.20 20.44 9.28
C ARG A 295 -7.29 19.59 10.54
N VAL A 296 -8.39 19.69 11.27
CA VAL A 296 -8.64 18.89 12.47
C VAL A 296 -9.96 18.16 12.26
N VAL A 297 -9.88 16.84 12.26
CA VAL A 297 -11.03 15.97 12.02
C VAL A 297 -11.20 15.02 13.19
N GLU A 298 -12.42 14.97 13.70
CA GLU A 298 -12.86 14.02 14.70
C GLU A 298 -13.51 12.83 14.00
N LEU A 299 -13.04 11.62 14.27
CA LEU A 299 -13.64 10.39 13.76
C LEU A 299 -14.53 9.81 14.87
N CYS A 300 -15.85 9.96 14.70
CA CYS A 300 -16.86 9.57 15.69
C CYS A 300 -17.59 8.30 15.26
N ARG A 301 -18.12 7.54 16.21
CA ARG A 301 -19.07 6.47 15.90
C ARG A 301 -20.42 7.07 15.54
N SER A 302 -21.02 6.63 14.44
CA SER A 302 -22.33 7.12 14.01
C SER A 302 -23.46 6.78 14.98
N THR A 303 -23.31 5.70 15.76
CA THR A 303 -24.36 5.20 16.68
C THR A 303 -24.34 5.86 18.05
N THR A 304 -23.15 6.15 18.59
CA THR A 304 -23.00 6.71 19.95
C THR A 304 -22.52 8.16 19.95
N GLU A 305 -22.12 8.70 18.79
CA GLU A 305 -21.44 9.99 18.64
C GLU A 305 -20.12 10.10 19.42
N ASP A 306 -19.62 8.99 19.97
CA ASP A 306 -18.37 8.98 20.73
C ASP A 306 -17.16 9.18 19.80
N CYS A 307 -16.27 10.06 20.22
CA CYS A 307 -14.97 10.26 19.61
C CYS A 307 -14.08 9.02 19.78
N ASP A 308 -13.56 8.47 18.69
CA ASP A 308 -12.61 7.35 18.74
C ASP A 308 -11.19 7.82 18.39
N LEU A 309 -11.05 8.73 17.43
CA LEU A 309 -9.76 9.22 16.93
C LEU A 309 -9.84 10.71 16.57
N ILE A 310 -8.74 11.45 16.81
CA ILE A 310 -8.59 12.84 16.36
C ILE A 310 -7.41 12.93 15.40
N LEU A 311 -7.68 13.36 14.17
CA LEU A 311 -6.70 13.53 13.11
C LEU A 311 -6.35 15.00 12.92
N PHE A 312 -5.05 15.31 12.88
CA PHE A 312 -4.50 16.62 12.57
C PHE A 312 -3.71 16.53 11.27
N VAL A 313 -4.12 17.25 10.22
CA VAL A 313 -3.44 17.28 8.92
C VAL A 313 -2.65 18.58 8.82
N ASP A 314 -1.32 18.49 8.86
CA ASP A 314 -0.42 19.65 8.89
C ASP A 314 -0.22 20.23 7.48
N GLU A 315 0.29 19.40 6.57
CA GLU A 315 0.62 19.78 5.20
C GLU A 315 0.29 18.65 4.21
N LEU A 316 -0.02 19.02 2.96
CA LEU A 316 -0.10 18.08 1.85
C LEU A 316 1.22 18.09 1.09
N LYS A 317 1.79 16.91 0.84
CA LYS A 317 3.09 16.71 0.19
C LYS A 317 2.96 15.82 -1.03
N LEU A 318 3.99 15.82 -1.87
CA LEU A 318 4.13 14.92 -3.01
C LEU A 318 4.83 13.63 -2.60
N ASP A 319 4.20 12.51 -2.93
CA ASP A 319 4.78 11.19 -2.90
C ASP A 319 5.32 10.85 -4.29
N LEU A 320 6.61 11.12 -4.46
CA LEU A 320 7.30 10.96 -5.73
C LEU A 320 7.40 9.50 -6.15
N ALA A 321 7.49 8.56 -5.21
CA ALA A 321 7.66 7.13 -5.50
C ALA A 321 6.37 6.47 -5.99
N SER A 322 5.21 7.07 -5.73
CA SER A 322 3.91 6.58 -6.21
C SER A 322 3.14 7.60 -7.04
N HIS A 323 3.82 8.68 -7.48
CA HIS A 323 3.24 9.74 -8.29
C HIS A 323 1.89 10.26 -7.75
N THR A 324 1.81 10.46 -6.44
CA THR A 324 0.57 10.83 -5.75
C THR A 324 0.82 11.91 -4.69
N VAL A 325 -0.24 12.29 -3.97
CA VAL A 325 -0.18 13.17 -2.81
C VAL A 325 -0.20 12.36 -1.51
N VAL A 326 0.32 12.95 -0.45
CA VAL A 326 0.34 12.37 0.90
C VAL A 326 0.22 13.49 1.94
N GLY A 327 -0.71 13.35 2.87
CA GLY A 327 -0.84 14.24 4.01
C GLY A 327 0.19 13.90 5.08
N ASP A 328 0.99 14.89 5.48
CA ASP A 328 1.79 14.84 6.70
C ASP A 328 0.84 15.11 7.87
N ALA A 329 0.50 14.05 8.60
CA ALA A 329 -0.59 14.10 9.57
C ALA A 329 -0.19 13.47 10.90
N TYR A 330 -1.02 13.71 11.91
CA TYR A 330 -0.87 13.22 13.26
C TYR A 330 -2.20 12.66 13.75
N ILE A 331 -2.17 11.50 14.38
CA ILE A 331 -3.36 10.86 14.95
C ILE A 331 -3.23 10.78 16.47
N VAL A 332 -4.32 11.09 17.16
CA VAL A 332 -4.48 10.89 18.60
C VAL A 332 -5.61 9.89 18.80
N PRO A 333 -5.30 8.66 19.27
CA PRO A 333 -6.33 7.74 19.75
C PRO A 333 -6.99 8.36 20.98
N PHE A 334 -8.29 8.62 20.90
CA PHE A 334 -9.03 9.28 21.97
C PHE A 334 -9.52 8.24 22.97
N SER A 335 -9.37 8.53 24.26
CA SER A 335 -10.03 7.78 25.33
C SER A 335 -10.60 8.74 26.37
N LEU A 336 -11.70 8.35 27.01
CA LEU A 336 -12.35 9.17 28.05
C LEU A 336 -11.40 9.52 29.20
N ASP A 337 -10.46 8.61 29.52
CA ASP A 337 -9.45 8.83 30.57
C ASP A 337 -8.59 10.06 30.30
N MET A 338 -8.39 10.44 29.02
CA MET A 338 -7.64 11.64 28.64
C MET A 338 -8.31 12.92 29.12
N LEU A 339 -9.64 12.93 29.32
CA LEU A 339 -10.37 14.07 29.84
C LEU A 339 -10.12 14.32 31.33
N SER A 340 -9.53 13.36 32.05
CA SER A 340 -9.07 13.57 33.43
C SER A 340 -7.94 14.60 33.52
N ASN A 341 -7.20 14.80 32.41
CA ASN A 341 -6.23 15.87 32.31
C ASN A 341 -6.93 17.19 31.93
N SER A 342 -7.00 18.12 32.88
CA SER A 342 -7.70 19.41 32.71
C SER A 342 -7.17 20.25 31.54
N ALA A 343 -5.87 20.20 31.25
CA ALA A 343 -5.28 20.91 30.12
C ALA A 343 -5.72 20.29 28.78
N PHE A 344 -5.77 18.96 28.70
CA PHE A 344 -6.26 18.26 27.51
C PHE A 344 -7.76 18.51 27.30
N ALA A 345 -8.57 18.35 28.35
CA ALA A 345 -10.02 18.59 28.29
C ALA A 345 -10.35 20.03 27.89
N GLY A 346 -9.65 21.01 28.46
CA GLY A 346 -9.82 22.42 28.11
C GLY A 346 -9.43 22.72 26.67
N ALA A 347 -8.35 22.11 26.16
CA ALA A 347 -7.94 22.24 24.77
C ALA A 347 -8.93 21.58 23.80
N PHE A 348 -9.40 20.38 24.13
CA PHE A 348 -10.36 19.62 23.32
C PHE A 348 -11.67 20.38 23.14
N ARG A 349 -12.22 20.99 24.20
CA ARG A 349 -13.45 21.80 24.10
C ARG A 349 -13.31 23.02 23.19
N LYS A 350 -12.12 23.63 23.13
CA LYS A 350 -11.84 24.83 22.33
C LYS A 350 -11.36 24.51 20.91
N LEU A 351 -11.16 23.24 20.59
CA LEU A 351 -10.59 22.81 19.32
C LEU A 351 -11.66 22.93 18.23
N ASP A 352 -11.43 23.84 17.27
CA ASP A 352 -12.18 23.92 16.03
C ASP A 352 -11.92 22.65 15.21
N ARG A 353 -12.96 21.84 15.03
CA ARG A 353 -12.88 20.50 14.46
C ARG A 353 -14.14 20.16 13.69
N PHE A 354 -13.97 19.35 12.66
CA PHE A 354 -15.05 18.78 11.87
C PHE A 354 -15.27 17.32 12.25
N SER A 355 -16.50 16.90 12.48
CA SER A 355 -16.82 15.51 12.81
C SER A 355 -17.16 14.70 11.56
N VAL A 356 -16.53 13.54 11.42
CA VAL A 356 -16.84 12.53 10.41
C VAL A 356 -17.45 11.32 11.14
N PRO A 357 -18.75 11.07 10.98
CA PRO A 357 -19.38 9.89 11.54
C PRO A 357 -18.94 8.65 10.73
N LEU A 358 -18.55 7.60 11.45
CA LEU A 358 -18.13 6.33 10.92
C LEU A 358 -19.07 5.22 11.41
N SER A 359 -19.45 4.33 10.50
CA SER A 359 -20.06 3.05 10.86
C SER A 359 -19.07 2.17 11.65
N GLU A 360 -19.57 1.09 12.24
CA GLU A 360 -18.71 0.20 13.01
C GLU A 360 -17.62 -0.46 12.15
N ASP A 361 -18.00 -0.88 10.94
CA ASP A 361 -17.09 -1.51 9.98
C ASP A 361 -16.06 -0.51 9.43
N GLU A 362 -16.48 0.73 9.17
CA GLU A 362 -15.60 1.81 8.72
C GLU A 362 -14.54 2.14 9.77
N ALA A 363 -14.95 2.30 11.04
CA ALA A 363 -14.02 2.58 12.12
C ALA A 363 -13.04 1.42 12.34
N ARG A 364 -13.51 0.16 12.27
CA ARG A 364 -12.62 -1.02 12.32
C ARG A 364 -11.63 -1.04 11.16
N MET A 365 -12.06 -0.71 9.95
CA MET A 365 -11.20 -0.65 8.76
C MET A 365 -10.14 0.47 8.86
N ILE A 366 -10.52 1.67 9.30
CA ILE A 366 -9.57 2.77 9.51
C ILE A 366 -8.53 2.36 10.56
N LYS A 367 -8.93 1.73 11.68
CA LYS A 367 -7.99 1.22 12.67
C LYS A 367 -7.05 0.16 12.13
N GLN A 368 -7.49 -0.69 11.20
CA GLN A 368 -6.65 -1.66 10.48
C GLN A 368 -5.60 -0.99 9.59
N LEU A 369 -5.95 0.13 8.96
CA LEU A 369 -5.05 0.88 8.08
C LEU A 369 -3.99 1.68 8.83
N LEU A 370 -4.33 2.22 10.02
CA LEU A 370 -3.47 3.15 10.76
C LEU A 370 -2.03 2.67 11.02
N PRO A 371 -1.76 1.43 11.48
CA PRO A 371 -0.39 0.96 11.69
C PRO A 371 0.45 1.04 10.41
N ALA A 372 -0.12 0.68 9.26
CA ALA A 372 0.58 0.73 7.99
C ALA A 372 0.94 2.18 7.61
N LEU A 373 0.06 3.15 7.84
CA LEU A 373 0.32 4.58 7.58
C LEU A 373 1.36 5.20 8.51
N VAL A 374 1.42 4.74 9.76
CA VAL A 374 2.46 5.16 10.74
C VAL A 374 3.81 4.58 10.34
N GLU A 375 3.87 3.27 10.09
CA GLU A 375 5.11 2.59 9.70
C GLU A 375 5.62 3.06 8.33
N ARG A 376 4.73 3.58 7.48
CA ARG A 376 5.07 4.19 6.19
C ARG A 376 6.02 5.38 6.33
N CYS A 377 5.80 6.25 7.32
CA CYS A 377 6.58 7.47 7.52
C CYS A 377 7.45 7.47 8.77
N ARG A 378 7.58 6.32 9.44
CA ARG A 378 8.34 6.18 10.68
C ARG A 378 9.79 6.63 10.49
N SER A 379 10.24 7.52 11.37
CA SER A 379 11.64 7.97 11.46
C SER A 379 12.33 7.55 12.77
N TRP A 380 11.55 7.09 13.76
CA TRP A 380 12.01 6.60 15.06
C TRP A 380 12.14 5.07 15.06
N GLN A 381 12.84 4.51 16.03
CA GLN A 381 12.94 3.05 16.20
C GLN A 381 11.90 2.52 17.19
N HIS A 382 11.48 1.27 17.03
CA HIS A 382 10.74 0.57 18.08
C HIS A 382 11.64 0.32 19.28
N SER A 383 11.08 0.38 20.48
CA SER A 383 11.77 -0.07 21.70
C SER A 383 11.76 -1.60 21.79
N ALA A 384 12.65 -2.17 22.60
CA ALA A 384 12.63 -3.61 22.90
C ALA A 384 11.32 -4.05 23.60
N ALA A 385 10.65 -3.13 24.29
CA ALA A 385 9.36 -3.34 24.94
C ALA A 385 8.16 -2.96 24.04
N CYS A 386 8.37 -2.84 22.74
CA CYS A 386 7.30 -2.48 21.82
C CYS A 386 6.21 -3.55 21.84
N GLU A 387 4.96 -3.11 21.94
CA GLU A 387 3.79 -3.97 21.98
C GLU A 387 3.65 -4.78 20.69
N TYR A 388 4.16 -4.28 19.56
CA TYR A 388 4.24 -5.03 18.31
C TYR A 388 5.31 -6.10 18.29
N LEU A 389 6.19 -6.24 19.28
CA LEU A 389 7.21 -7.28 19.29
C LEU A 389 6.83 -8.49 20.14
N SER A 390 5.76 -8.40 20.93
CA SER A 390 5.31 -9.53 21.74
C SER A 390 4.84 -10.71 20.88
N PRO A 391 5.16 -11.96 21.25
CA PRO A 391 4.81 -13.16 20.47
C PRO A 391 3.32 -13.27 20.14
N ASP A 392 2.45 -12.93 21.10
CA ASP A 392 0.98 -13.03 20.97
C ASP A 392 0.32 -11.74 20.48
N SER A 393 1.11 -10.73 20.15
CA SER A 393 0.58 -9.42 19.75
C SER A 393 0.07 -9.42 18.32
N GLN A 394 -1.08 -8.77 18.12
CA GLN A 394 -1.65 -8.49 16.82
C GLN A 394 -1.36 -7.05 16.40
N VAL A 395 -1.28 -6.82 15.09
CA VAL A 395 -1.20 -5.48 14.52
C VAL A 395 -2.43 -5.29 13.65
N PRO A 396 -3.34 -4.35 13.98
CA PRO A 396 -3.30 -3.38 15.09
C PRO A 396 -3.48 -4.00 16.49
N LEU A 397 -3.12 -3.26 17.55
CA LEU A 397 -3.22 -3.73 18.94
C LEU A 397 -4.67 -3.94 19.40
N SER A 398 -5.60 -3.12 18.92
CA SER A 398 -7.02 -3.23 19.21
C SER A 398 -7.84 -2.56 18.12
N LEU A 399 -9.03 -3.10 17.87
CA LEU A 399 -10.05 -2.52 16.99
C LEU A 399 -11.26 -1.99 17.78
N GLU A 400 -11.26 -2.19 19.10
CA GLU A 400 -12.35 -1.78 20.00
C GLU A 400 -12.42 -0.26 20.13
N MET A 401 -13.62 0.27 20.35
CA MET A 401 -13.85 1.71 20.55
C MET A 401 -13.08 2.22 21.78
N GLY A 402 -12.46 3.40 21.67
CA GLY A 402 -11.72 4.02 22.77
C GLY A 402 -10.41 3.32 23.14
N LYS A 403 -10.05 2.24 22.43
CA LYS A 403 -8.76 1.57 22.54
C LYS A 403 -7.80 1.99 21.44
N ASN A 404 -6.52 2.08 21.79
CA ASN A 404 -5.45 2.49 20.91
C ASN A 404 -5.04 1.35 19.94
N PRO A 405 -5.13 1.53 18.61
CA PRO A 405 -4.67 0.53 17.64
C PRO A 405 -3.14 0.51 17.43
N LEU A 406 -2.43 1.53 17.92
CA LEU A 406 -1.02 1.79 17.64
C LEU A 406 -0.09 1.40 18.79
N CYS A 407 1.14 0.99 18.48
CA CYS A 407 2.19 0.87 19.50
C CYS A 407 2.56 2.22 20.12
N SER A 408 3.07 2.21 21.36
CA SER A 408 3.46 3.43 22.07
C SER A 408 4.76 4.06 21.57
N CYS A 409 5.55 3.34 20.76
CA CYS A 409 6.88 3.79 20.31
C CYS A 409 6.86 5.12 19.53
N GLY A 410 5.79 5.38 18.79
CA GLY A 410 5.63 6.61 18.00
C GLY A 410 5.01 7.79 18.73
N ARG A 411 4.55 7.58 19.98
CA ARG A 411 3.83 8.60 20.74
C ARG A 411 4.75 9.79 21.05
N GLY A 412 4.33 10.99 20.64
CA GLY A 412 5.08 12.23 20.84
C GLY A 412 6.38 12.33 20.03
N LYS A 413 6.61 11.44 19.07
CA LYS A 413 7.77 11.49 18.16
C LYS A 413 7.43 12.30 16.91
N ASP A 414 8.40 13.07 16.42
CA ASP A 414 8.27 13.93 15.23
C ASP A 414 7.10 14.94 15.24
N VAL A 415 6.66 15.36 16.43
CA VAL A 415 5.50 16.27 16.60
C VAL A 415 5.87 17.76 16.50
N ALA A 416 7.00 18.09 15.87
CA ALA A 416 7.42 19.48 15.67
C ALA A 416 6.40 20.29 14.85
N GLY A 417 5.78 19.66 13.83
CA GLY A 417 4.72 20.26 13.02
C GLY A 417 3.53 20.71 13.86
N MET A 418 3.10 19.87 14.83
CA MET A 418 2.02 20.21 15.75
C MET A 418 2.34 21.41 16.65
N ARG A 419 3.61 21.64 16.98
CA ARG A 419 4.00 22.76 17.85
C ARG A 419 3.90 24.13 17.17
N ARG A 420 3.84 24.15 15.82
CA ARG A 420 3.64 25.38 15.04
C ARG A 420 2.25 25.98 15.25
N THR A 421 1.24 25.12 15.45
CA THR A 421 -0.14 25.56 15.69
C THR A 421 -0.45 25.55 17.19
N LEU A 422 -0.73 26.74 17.76
CA LEU A 422 -0.94 26.89 19.22
C LEU A 422 -2.01 25.96 19.78
N SER A 423 -3.13 25.80 19.07
CA SER A 423 -4.25 24.93 19.48
C SER A 423 -3.91 23.43 19.44
N TRP A 424 -2.86 23.01 18.73
CA TRP A 424 -2.48 21.59 18.60
C TRP A 424 -1.44 21.15 19.64
N ARG A 425 -0.73 22.10 20.27
CA ARG A 425 0.31 21.81 21.27
C ARG A 425 -0.12 20.87 22.39
N PRO A 426 -1.34 21.01 22.98
CA PRO A 426 -1.79 20.11 24.06
C PRO A 426 -1.91 18.65 23.65
N PHE A 427 -2.08 18.38 22.35
CA PHE A 427 -2.26 17.03 21.79
C PHE A 427 -0.94 16.38 21.39
N ALA A 428 0.13 17.17 21.22
CA ALA A 428 1.40 16.72 20.66
C ALA A 428 2.04 15.57 21.45
N HIS A 429 1.86 15.50 22.78
CA HIS A 429 2.40 14.39 23.58
C HIS A 429 1.69 13.06 23.32
N SER A 430 0.42 13.09 22.93
CA SER A 430 -0.39 11.89 22.69
C SER A 430 -0.49 11.51 21.22
N ALA A 431 0.09 12.31 20.33
CA ALA A 431 -0.02 12.13 18.90
C ALA A 431 1.07 11.21 18.34
N THR A 432 0.71 10.47 17.30
CA THR A 432 1.65 9.69 16.48
C THR A 432 1.59 10.20 15.05
N ARG A 433 2.75 10.47 14.44
CA ARG A 433 2.83 10.92 13.04
C ARG A 433 2.47 9.80 12.07
N LEU A 434 1.72 10.10 11.01
CA LEU A 434 1.34 9.16 9.96
C LEU A 434 1.33 9.83 8.58
N ALA A 435 1.49 9.03 7.53
CA ALA A 435 1.37 9.46 6.14
C ALA A 435 -0.05 9.17 5.61
N LEU A 436 -0.92 10.18 5.64
CA LEU A 436 -2.31 10.07 5.17
C LEU A 436 -2.33 9.96 3.65
N THR A 437 -2.83 8.85 3.10
CA THR A 437 -2.69 8.56 1.67
C THR A 437 -4.03 8.29 1.00
N PRO A 438 -4.22 8.72 -0.26
CA PRO A 438 -5.20 8.08 -1.12
C PRO A 438 -4.79 6.62 -1.37
N LEU A 439 -5.79 5.75 -1.50
CA LEU A 439 -5.60 4.33 -1.82
C LEU A 439 -6.16 4.09 -3.23
N PHE A 440 -5.29 3.75 -4.18
CA PHE A 440 -5.69 3.53 -5.57
C PHE A 440 -6.11 2.08 -5.79
N ALA A 441 -7.12 1.88 -6.65
CA ALA A 441 -7.41 0.58 -7.21
C ALA A 441 -6.21 0.03 -8.01
N LEU A 442 -6.19 -1.29 -8.22
CA LEU A 442 -5.11 -2.00 -8.90
C LEU A 442 -5.58 -2.42 -10.30
N SER A 443 -4.91 -1.96 -11.36
CA SER A 443 -5.30 -2.16 -12.78
C SER A 443 -5.32 -3.61 -13.25
N TYR A 444 -4.62 -4.50 -12.54
CA TYR A 444 -4.63 -5.93 -12.84
C TYR A 444 -5.71 -6.70 -12.06
N ILE A 445 -6.45 -6.04 -11.15
CA ILE A 445 -7.58 -6.62 -10.39
C ILE A 445 -8.90 -5.97 -10.81
N GLU A 446 -8.91 -4.65 -10.97
CA GLU A 446 -10.12 -3.87 -11.23
C GLU A 446 -10.06 -3.15 -12.58
N GLN A 447 -11.23 -2.90 -13.15
CA GLN A 447 -11.38 -2.10 -14.36
C GLN A 447 -11.45 -0.61 -14.02
N PHE A 448 -10.94 0.20 -14.94
CA PHE A 448 -10.89 1.66 -14.84
C PHE A 448 -11.58 2.26 -16.06
N GLY A 449 -12.43 3.25 -15.81
CA GLY A 449 -13.24 3.90 -16.84
C GLY A 449 -14.55 4.39 -16.23
N ARG A 450 -15.16 5.43 -16.82
CA ARG A 450 -16.53 5.79 -16.49
C ARG A 450 -17.47 4.76 -17.15
N PRO A 451 -18.53 4.28 -16.48
CA PRO A 451 -19.48 3.31 -17.05
C PRO A 451 -20.20 3.73 -18.35
N ASP A 452 -20.08 4.99 -18.76
CA ASP A 452 -20.65 5.47 -20.02
C ASP A 452 -19.54 5.93 -20.97
N ASN A 453 -19.23 5.08 -21.97
CA ASN A 453 -18.67 5.38 -23.31
C ASN A 453 -17.71 4.33 -23.92
N LEU A 454 -17.64 3.09 -23.40
CA LEU A 454 -16.92 2.00 -24.10
C LEU A 454 -17.79 1.15 -25.05
N LYS A 455 -19.05 1.53 -25.27
CA LYS A 455 -19.94 0.89 -26.28
C LYS A 455 -19.78 1.42 -27.71
N SER A 456 -18.82 2.30 -28.01
CA SER A 456 -18.66 2.87 -29.36
C SER A 456 -17.24 2.88 -29.91
N LEU A 457 -16.34 2.03 -29.41
CA LEU A 457 -15.16 1.67 -30.21
C LEU A 457 -15.56 0.47 -31.10
N PRO A 458 -15.66 0.65 -32.44
CA PRO A 458 -15.81 -0.51 -33.31
C PRO A 458 -14.63 -1.45 -33.06
N PRO A 459 -14.83 -2.79 -33.14
CA PRO A 459 -13.74 -3.74 -33.01
C PRO A 459 -12.65 -3.32 -33.99
N GLN A 460 -11.46 -3.03 -33.47
CA GLN A 460 -10.29 -2.80 -34.33
C GLN A 460 -10.15 -4.04 -35.20
N SER A 461 -10.52 -3.87 -36.46
CA SER A 461 -10.27 -4.85 -37.50
C SER A 461 -8.78 -5.18 -37.44
N GLN A 462 -8.49 -6.48 -37.37
CA GLN A 462 -7.17 -7.01 -37.66
C GLN A 462 -6.84 -6.60 -39.11
N SER A 463 -6.24 -5.44 -39.30
CA SER A 463 -5.71 -5.01 -40.58
C SER A 463 -4.22 -4.75 -40.44
N ARG A 464 -3.49 -5.55 -41.22
CA ARG A 464 -2.09 -5.42 -41.66
C ARG A 464 -1.06 -4.99 -40.61
N ARG A 465 -0.28 -5.99 -40.18
CA ARG A 465 1.12 -5.80 -39.81
C ARG A 465 1.88 -5.24 -41.02
N GLU A 466 1.94 -3.93 -41.13
CA GLU A 466 3.01 -3.25 -41.85
C GLU A 466 4.05 -2.75 -40.84
N SER A 467 5.30 -2.93 -41.23
CA SER A 467 6.51 -2.83 -40.44
C SER A 467 6.74 -1.41 -39.93
N ALA A 468 6.36 -1.13 -38.69
CA ALA A 468 6.90 -0.01 -37.93
C ALA A 468 7.86 -0.58 -36.87
N GLU A 469 9.12 -0.15 -36.90
CA GLU A 469 10.13 -0.47 -35.89
C GLU A 469 9.54 -0.21 -34.50
N LYS A 470 9.37 -1.29 -33.72
CA LYS A 470 8.79 -1.23 -32.38
C LYS A 470 9.80 -0.60 -31.43
N CYS A 471 9.63 0.69 -31.14
CA CYS A 471 10.22 1.29 -29.96
C CYS A 471 9.50 0.72 -28.72
N VAL A 472 10.16 -0.14 -27.96
CA VAL A 472 9.64 -0.67 -26.69
C VAL A 472 10.09 0.27 -25.58
N VAL A 473 9.17 1.08 -25.06
CA VAL A 473 9.44 1.93 -23.90
C VAL A 473 9.32 1.09 -22.64
N LEU A 474 10.42 0.96 -21.90
CA LEU A 474 10.47 0.31 -20.59
C LEU A 474 10.54 1.41 -19.52
N GLU A 475 9.44 1.68 -18.84
CA GLU A 475 9.37 2.67 -17.76
C GLU A 475 10.01 2.12 -16.47
N SER A 476 10.77 2.97 -15.77
CA SER A 476 11.29 2.69 -14.43
C SER A 476 10.89 3.83 -13.49
N ASP A 477 10.13 3.49 -12.44
CA ASP A 477 9.43 4.45 -11.59
C ASP A 477 10.21 4.84 -10.30
N LEU A 478 11.43 4.32 -10.12
CA LEU A 478 12.27 4.60 -8.95
C LEU A 478 13.29 5.69 -9.26
N LEU A 479 12.83 6.94 -9.34
CA LEU A 479 13.67 8.13 -9.45
C LEU A 479 14.10 8.63 -8.06
N LEU A 480 15.37 8.49 -7.74
CA LEU A 480 16.00 9.21 -6.62
C LEU A 480 16.71 10.44 -7.19
N ALA A 481 16.00 11.56 -7.27
CA ALA A 481 16.65 12.84 -7.55
C ALA A 481 17.49 13.24 -6.31
N ARG A 482 18.81 13.16 -6.44
CA ARG A 482 19.73 13.88 -5.54
C ARG A 482 20.20 15.13 -6.27
N VAL A 483 19.69 16.29 -5.85
CA VAL A 483 20.34 17.56 -6.17
C VAL A 483 21.52 17.70 -5.21
N SER A 484 22.71 17.31 -5.66
CA SER A 484 23.96 17.70 -4.99
C SER A 484 24.33 19.09 -5.47
N ALA A 485 24.36 20.06 -4.55
CA ALA A 485 25.07 21.32 -4.74
C ALA A 485 26.57 21.10 -4.48
#